data_AF-A0A7K1GZB0-F1
#
_entry.id   AF-A0A7K1GZB0-F1
#
_cell.length_a   1.000
_cell.length_b   1.000
_cell.length_c   1.000
_cell.angle_alpha   90.00
_cell.angle_beta   90.00
_cell.angle_gamma   90.00
#
_symmetry.space_group_name_H-M   'P 1'
#
loop_
_entity.id
_entity.type
_entity.pdbx_description
1 polymer ?
#
loop_
_entity_poly.entity_id
_entity_poly.type
_entity_poly.pdbx_seq_one_letter_code
_entity_poly.pdbx_strand_id
1 'polypeptide(L)'
;MLRLPDHWVWDSWYAQDDDGRWHAFFLRASRALLDPHRRHRRASIGHAVSTDLRSWDLRADALVPADAPAWDDLATWTGCTVRGPDQRWYLFYTGVSRAEDGLVQRIGLAVSDDLVSWHRHGCGPVVEADPTWYELLDHEMWYEEAWRDPWVFPDPDGDGWHMLVTARGNQGPGDARGVVGHATSPDLVNWTVRPPLSAPAGFGHLEVPQVAVVDGQPLLLFCTNAFAADREAGQRIWVATGPTVRGPWDVAAARPVAQPHLYAPRLVPDGDGWSLIGFVEHTDGEFVGELSDPVPVRYDPSVGLVARSVGE
;
A
#
# COMPACT_ATOMS: atom_id res chain seq x y z
N MET A 1 12.36 -15.60 0.48
CA MET A 1 11.16 -15.30 1.29
C MET A 1 11.63 -14.52 2.51
N LEU A 2 10.98 -13.41 2.88
CA LEU A 2 11.35 -12.68 4.10
C LEU A 2 10.53 -13.22 5.27
N ARG A 3 11.22 -13.85 6.21
CA ARG A 3 10.65 -14.41 7.45
C ARG A 3 11.48 -13.97 8.65
N LEU A 4 10.81 -13.45 9.67
CA LEU A 4 11.45 -13.08 10.93
C LEU A 4 11.03 -14.06 12.05
N PRO A 5 11.98 -14.56 12.86
CA PRO A 5 11.67 -15.52 13.92
C PRO A 5 10.85 -14.88 15.07
N ASP A 6 11.02 -13.58 15.30
CA ASP A 6 10.46 -12.85 16.44
C ASP A 6 9.33 -11.88 16.05
N HIS A 7 9.10 -11.65 14.75
CA HIS A 7 8.08 -10.75 14.24
C HIS A 7 7.24 -11.39 13.13
N TRP A 8 5.97 -11.00 13.08
CA TRP A 8 5.19 -11.11 11.86
C TRP A 8 5.55 -9.95 10.94
N VAL A 9 5.56 -10.22 9.64
CA VAL A 9 5.76 -9.26 8.55
C VAL A 9 4.55 -9.33 7.62
N TRP A 10 4.03 -8.18 7.17
CA TRP A 10 2.92 -8.15 6.21
C TRP A 10 3.12 -7.07 5.15
N ASP A 11 2.19 -6.15 4.92
CA ASP A 11 2.24 -5.15 3.85
C ASP A 11 3.64 -4.58 3.63
N SER A 12 4.09 -4.59 2.36
CA SER A 12 5.45 -4.24 1.99
C SER A 12 5.48 -3.30 0.78
N TRP A 13 6.57 -2.54 0.65
CA TRP A 13 6.87 -1.71 -0.50
C TRP A 13 8.38 -1.62 -0.71
N TYR A 14 8.78 -1.23 -1.92
CA TYR A 14 10.14 -1.44 -2.40
C TYR A 14 10.71 -0.16 -3.01
N ALA A 15 12.01 0.06 -2.79
CA ALA A 15 12.81 1.06 -3.48
C ALA A 15 14.15 0.43 -3.89
N GLN A 16 14.83 0.98 -4.90
CA GLN A 16 16.16 0.54 -5.30
C GLN A 16 17.16 1.68 -5.09
N ASP A 17 18.28 1.40 -4.43
CA ASP A 17 19.35 2.39 -4.24
C ASP A 17 20.22 2.56 -5.50
N ASP A 18 21.17 3.50 -5.45
CA ASP A 18 22.10 3.80 -6.55
C ASP A 18 23.02 2.62 -6.93
N ASP A 19 23.22 1.68 -5.99
CA ASP A 19 24.04 0.49 -6.19
C ASP A 19 23.21 -0.69 -6.73
N GLY A 20 21.91 -0.48 -7.00
CA GLY A 20 21.00 -1.49 -7.51
C GLY A 20 20.46 -2.45 -6.45
N ARG A 21 20.69 -2.20 -5.15
CA ARG A 21 20.13 -3.01 -4.07
C ARG A 21 18.68 -2.64 -3.81
N TRP A 22 17.86 -3.66 -3.62
CA TRP A 22 16.48 -3.51 -3.21
C TRP A 22 16.39 -3.24 -1.72
N HIS A 23 15.59 -2.25 -1.35
CA HIS A 23 15.16 -1.96 0.00
C HIS A 23 13.69 -2.35 0.10
N ALA A 24 13.37 -3.33 0.93
CA ALA A 24 12.00 -3.62 1.35
C ALA A 24 11.72 -2.91 2.65
N PHE A 25 10.68 -2.09 2.63
CA PHE A 25 10.03 -1.58 3.82
C PHE A 25 8.76 -2.38 4.04
N PHE A 26 8.45 -2.72 5.29
CA PHE A 26 7.34 -3.60 5.59
C PHE A 26 6.79 -3.36 6.97
N LEU A 27 5.50 -3.66 7.15
CA LEU A 27 4.91 -3.63 8.47
C LEU A 27 5.33 -4.84 9.28
N ARG A 28 5.71 -4.60 10.54
CA ARG A 28 6.11 -5.64 11.48
C ARG A 28 5.50 -5.44 12.86
N ALA A 29 5.30 -6.54 13.57
CA ALA A 29 4.95 -6.55 15.00
C ALA A 29 5.45 -7.83 15.66
N SER A 30 5.77 -7.74 16.95
CA SER A 30 6.35 -8.85 17.69
C SER A 30 5.38 -10.03 17.82
N ARG A 31 5.88 -11.24 17.58
CA ARG A 31 5.17 -12.50 17.85
C ARG A 31 4.92 -12.71 19.35
N ALA A 32 5.61 -11.97 20.23
CA ALA A 32 5.34 -11.97 21.67
C ALA A 32 3.95 -11.41 22.04
N LEU A 33 3.23 -10.83 21.08
CA LEU A 33 1.80 -10.48 21.24
C LEU A 33 0.89 -11.71 21.36
N LEU A 34 1.36 -12.89 20.94
CA LEU A 34 0.68 -14.19 20.91
C LEU A 34 -0.52 -14.25 19.96
N ASP A 35 -1.39 -13.25 20.00
CA ASP A 35 -2.53 -13.09 19.11
C ASP A 35 -2.17 -12.17 17.92
N PRO A 36 -2.16 -12.69 16.67
CA PRO A 36 -1.81 -11.93 15.48
C PRO A 36 -2.80 -10.81 15.16
N HIS A 37 -4.04 -10.84 15.64
CA HIS A 37 -4.99 -9.74 15.41
C HIS A 37 -4.58 -8.45 16.13
N ARG A 38 -3.77 -8.55 17.19
CA ARG A 38 -3.25 -7.39 17.93
C ARG A 38 -2.15 -6.63 17.19
N ARG A 39 -1.62 -7.19 16.10
CA ARG A 39 -0.45 -6.65 15.37
C ARG A 39 -0.70 -5.27 14.77
N HIS A 40 -1.91 -5.01 14.27
CA HIS A 40 -2.23 -3.77 13.53
C HIS A 40 -2.00 -2.54 14.41
N ARG A 41 -2.38 -2.60 15.69
CA ARG A 41 -2.20 -1.51 16.66
C ARG A 41 -0.79 -1.44 17.28
N ARG A 42 0.14 -2.27 16.80
CA ARG A 42 1.53 -2.39 17.28
C ARG A 42 2.52 -2.42 16.12
N ALA A 43 2.08 -1.96 14.96
CA ALA A 43 2.86 -1.96 13.74
C ALA A 43 3.95 -0.87 13.80
N SER A 44 5.17 -1.27 13.44
CA SER A 44 6.25 -0.38 13.01
C SER A 44 6.63 -0.71 11.57
N ILE A 45 7.40 0.18 10.94
CA ILE A 45 7.97 -0.01 9.61
C ILE A 45 9.37 -0.61 9.77
N GLY A 46 9.49 -1.89 9.48
CA GLY A 46 10.76 -2.60 9.34
C GLY A 46 11.45 -2.29 8.02
N HIS A 47 12.73 -2.67 7.94
CA HIS A 47 13.56 -2.49 6.74
C HIS A 47 14.48 -3.71 6.54
N ALA A 48 14.54 -4.20 5.31
CA ALA A 48 15.52 -5.19 4.89
C ALA A 48 16.06 -4.84 3.51
N VAL A 49 17.25 -5.32 3.18
CA VAL A 49 17.86 -5.12 1.86
C VAL A 49 18.13 -6.44 1.17
N SER A 50 18.10 -6.45 -0.16
CA SER A 50 18.33 -7.63 -0.98
C SER A 50 18.98 -7.26 -2.31
N THR A 51 19.72 -8.19 -2.89
CA THR A 51 20.22 -8.08 -4.28
C THR A 51 19.39 -8.90 -5.28
N ASP A 52 18.49 -9.76 -4.80
CA ASP A 52 17.77 -10.76 -5.62
C ASP A 52 16.27 -10.87 -5.30
N LEU A 53 15.75 -10.00 -4.42
CA LEU A 53 14.38 -9.99 -3.88
C LEU A 53 13.97 -11.27 -3.12
N ARG A 54 14.91 -12.19 -2.87
CA ARG A 54 14.66 -13.52 -2.27
C ARG A 54 15.38 -13.66 -0.94
N SER A 55 16.65 -13.26 -0.93
CA SER A 55 17.57 -13.27 0.19
C SER A 55 17.61 -11.88 0.81
N TRP A 56 17.18 -11.76 2.06
CA TRP A 56 16.97 -10.48 2.72
C TRP A 56 17.85 -10.32 3.96
N ASP A 57 18.63 -9.23 3.99
CA ASP A 57 19.40 -8.79 5.14
C ASP A 57 18.58 -7.79 5.95
N LEU A 58 18.14 -8.18 7.15
CA LEU A 58 17.41 -7.30 8.05
C LEU A 58 18.28 -6.10 8.48
N ARG A 59 17.68 -4.90 8.49
CA ARG A 59 18.28 -3.64 8.96
C ARG A 59 17.52 -3.12 10.18
N ALA A 60 17.96 -1.97 10.69
CA ALA A 60 17.21 -1.26 11.73
C ALA A 60 15.83 -0.86 11.20
N ASP A 61 14.82 -0.80 12.07
CA ASP A 61 13.50 -0.33 11.69
C ASP A 61 13.59 1.07 11.07
N ALA A 62 12.87 1.29 9.97
CA ALA A 62 12.86 2.58 9.28
C ALA A 62 12.07 3.63 10.05
N LEU A 63 10.93 3.25 10.62
CA LEU A 63 10.08 4.16 11.38
C LEU A 63 9.27 3.39 12.42
N VAL A 64 9.30 3.86 13.67
CA VAL A 64 8.42 3.39 14.76
C VAL A 64 7.40 4.48 15.08
N PRO A 65 6.25 4.17 15.70
CA PRO A 65 5.27 5.18 16.13
C PRO A 65 5.90 6.29 16.98
N ALA A 66 5.38 7.50 16.86
CA ALA A 66 5.90 8.64 17.62
C ALA A 66 5.61 8.52 19.11
N ASP A 67 6.37 9.26 19.91
CA ASP A 67 6.07 9.40 21.34
C ASP A 67 4.72 10.09 21.54
N ALA A 68 3.93 9.57 22.46
CA ALA A 68 2.65 10.17 22.80
C ALA A 68 2.83 11.49 23.59
N PRO A 69 2.01 12.53 23.36
CA PRO A 69 0.92 12.56 22.38
C PRO A 69 1.40 12.98 20.98
N ALA A 70 1.06 12.19 19.96
CA ALA A 70 1.23 12.56 18.55
C ALA A 70 0.13 11.93 17.67
N TRP A 71 -0.07 12.49 16.48
CA TRP A 71 -1.12 12.04 15.56
C TRP A 71 -0.86 10.63 14.98
N ASP A 72 0.39 10.17 14.99
CA ASP A 72 0.85 8.83 14.57
C ASP A 72 1.41 8.01 15.75
N ASP A 73 1.01 8.33 16.99
CA ASP A 73 1.62 7.71 18.17
C ASP A 73 1.23 6.23 18.33
N LEU A 74 0.08 5.77 17.81
CA LEU A 74 -0.41 4.40 18.05
C LEU A 74 0.30 3.36 17.20
N ALA A 75 0.35 3.59 15.89
CA ALA A 75 0.93 2.68 14.91
C ALA A 75 1.30 3.42 13.61
N THR A 76 2.32 2.93 12.92
CA THR A 76 2.69 3.35 11.56
C THR A 76 2.41 2.21 10.60
N TRP A 77 1.65 2.48 9.55
CA TRP A 77 1.13 1.51 8.57
C TRP A 77 1.72 1.77 7.18
N THR A 78 1.14 1.07 6.19
CA THR A 78 1.66 0.89 4.84
C THR A 78 2.02 2.21 4.18
N GLY A 79 3.07 2.16 3.36
CA GLY A 79 3.67 3.34 2.77
C GLY A 79 4.10 3.18 1.33
N CYS A 80 4.83 4.20 0.88
CA CYS A 80 5.52 4.27 -0.40
C CYS A 80 6.79 5.10 -0.23
N THR A 81 7.90 4.58 -0.77
CA THR A 81 9.20 5.24 -0.74
C THR A 81 9.58 5.67 -2.14
N VAL A 82 9.81 6.97 -2.35
CA VAL A 82 10.20 7.54 -3.64
C VAL A 82 11.44 8.42 -3.50
N ARG A 83 12.20 8.57 -4.58
CA ARG A 83 13.31 9.53 -4.63
C ARG A 83 12.83 10.85 -5.20
N GLY A 84 13.05 11.93 -4.45
CA GLY A 84 12.72 13.29 -4.86
C GLY A 84 13.72 13.86 -5.86
N PRO A 85 13.36 14.99 -6.51
CA PRO A 85 14.26 15.68 -7.44
C PRO A 85 15.52 16.25 -6.76
N ASP A 86 15.44 16.47 -5.44
CA ASP A 86 16.54 16.88 -4.56
C ASP A 86 17.49 15.75 -4.17
N GLN A 87 17.32 14.56 -4.78
CA GLN A 87 18.08 13.33 -4.51
C GLN A 87 17.85 12.71 -3.12
N ARG A 88 16.91 13.23 -2.33
CA ARG A 88 16.53 12.67 -1.04
C ARG A 88 15.42 11.63 -1.21
N TRP A 89 15.27 10.78 -0.21
CA TRP A 89 14.25 9.74 -0.17
C TRP A 89 13.08 10.17 0.71
N TYR A 90 11.87 9.99 0.20
CA TYR A 90 10.62 10.37 0.84
C TYR A 90 9.82 9.09 1.13
N LEU A 91 9.58 8.82 2.41
CA LEU A 91 8.71 7.75 2.89
C LEU A 91 7.38 8.37 3.28
N PHE A 92 6.37 8.15 2.45
CA PHE A 92 4.98 8.39 2.81
C PHE A 92 4.47 7.17 3.55
N TYR A 93 3.78 7.38 4.67
CA TYR A 93 3.26 6.30 5.50
C TYR A 93 1.92 6.68 6.09
N THR A 94 1.11 5.70 6.44
CA THR A 94 -0.12 5.94 7.20
C THR A 94 0.19 5.99 8.69
N GLY A 95 -0.28 7.03 9.38
CA GLY A 95 -0.22 7.14 10.83
C GLY A 95 -1.61 7.11 11.44
N VAL A 96 -1.70 6.57 12.66
CA VAL A 96 -2.92 6.53 13.47
C VAL A 96 -2.60 6.86 14.93
N SER A 97 -3.53 7.49 15.63
CA SER A 97 -3.33 7.99 17.01
C SER A 97 -4.03 7.16 18.08
N ARG A 98 -3.54 7.21 19.31
CA ARG A 98 -4.25 6.66 20.48
C ARG A 98 -5.49 7.46 20.83
N ALA A 99 -5.45 8.78 20.64
CA ALA A 99 -6.54 9.68 20.99
C ALA A 99 -7.82 9.38 20.19
N GLU A 100 -7.66 8.86 18.96
CA GLU A 100 -8.76 8.54 18.04
C GLU A 100 -8.99 7.03 17.93
N ASP A 101 -8.49 6.26 18.90
CA ASP A 101 -8.55 4.79 18.96
C ASP A 101 -8.00 4.07 17.71
N GLY A 102 -7.21 4.78 16.90
CA GLY A 102 -6.69 4.32 15.62
C GLY A 102 -7.69 4.29 14.47
N LEU A 103 -8.84 4.96 14.62
CA LEU A 103 -9.93 4.92 13.64
C LEU A 103 -9.83 6.01 12.57
N VAL A 104 -9.04 7.05 12.81
CA VAL A 104 -8.79 8.12 11.84
C VAL A 104 -7.40 7.95 11.25
N GLN A 105 -7.35 7.69 9.95
CA GLN A 105 -6.13 7.40 9.21
C GLN A 105 -5.65 8.65 8.48
N ARG A 106 -4.35 8.91 8.50
CA ARG A 106 -3.77 10.08 7.82
C ARG A 106 -2.41 9.73 7.22
N ILE A 107 -1.97 10.50 6.23
CA ILE A 107 -0.68 10.28 5.58
C ILE A 107 0.37 11.21 6.19
N GLY A 108 1.46 10.64 6.68
CA GLY A 108 2.66 11.33 7.15
C GLY A 108 3.81 11.21 6.16
N LEU A 109 4.87 11.96 6.44
CA LEU A 109 6.11 11.96 5.66
C LEU A 109 7.33 11.81 6.58
N ALA A 110 8.27 10.97 6.19
CA ALA A 110 9.63 10.96 6.70
C ALA A 110 10.62 11.09 5.54
N VAL A 111 11.76 11.74 5.79
CA VAL A 111 12.79 12.00 4.77
C VAL A 111 14.11 11.36 5.19
N SER A 112 14.83 10.79 4.23
CA SER A 112 16.12 10.14 4.42
C SER A 112 17.09 10.54 3.31
N ASP A 113 18.38 10.60 3.63
CA ASP A 113 19.43 10.83 2.65
C ASP A 113 20.07 9.50 2.17
N ASP A 114 19.82 8.39 2.87
CA ASP A 114 20.55 7.12 2.73
C ASP A 114 19.65 5.86 2.71
N LEU A 115 18.32 6.01 2.73
CA LEU A 115 17.30 4.95 2.87
C LEU A 115 17.35 4.17 4.20
N VAL A 116 18.21 4.55 5.15
CA VAL A 116 18.41 3.86 6.42
C VAL A 116 17.98 4.75 7.59
N SER A 117 18.39 6.00 7.57
CA SER A 117 18.15 6.99 8.62
C SER A 117 17.00 7.91 8.22
N TRP A 118 15.86 7.78 8.90
CA TRP A 118 14.63 8.51 8.57
C TRP A 118 14.31 9.58 9.61
N HIS A 119 13.93 10.77 9.13
CA HIS A 119 13.52 11.89 9.97
C HIS A 119 12.08 12.29 9.60
N ARG A 120 11.16 12.28 10.56
CA ARG A 120 9.79 12.76 10.35
C ARG A 120 9.80 14.21 9.85
N HIS A 121 8.94 14.48 8.87
CA HIS A 121 8.71 15.82 8.37
C HIS A 121 7.58 16.49 9.17
N GLY A 122 7.90 17.58 9.87
CA GLY A 122 6.93 18.33 10.66
C GLY A 122 6.39 17.57 11.88
N CYS A 123 5.32 18.10 12.47
CA CYS A 123 4.65 17.54 13.66
C CYS A 123 3.25 17.01 13.38
N GLY A 124 2.83 16.99 12.11
CA GLY A 124 1.47 16.68 11.66
C GLY A 124 1.47 15.83 10.39
N PRO A 125 0.29 15.34 9.98
CA PRO A 125 0.10 14.69 8.69
C PRO A 125 0.37 15.67 7.54
N VAL A 126 0.75 15.14 6.38
CA VAL A 126 0.91 15.90 5.13
C VAL A 126 -0.33 15.84 4.24
N VAL A 127 -1.17 14.81 4.41
CA VAL A 127 -2.45 14.67 3.68
C VAL A 127 -3.51 14.03 4.58
N GLU A 128 -4.71 14.60 4.58
CA GLU A 128 -5.91 14.10 5.27
C GLU A 128 -7.07 13.99 4.26
N ALA A 129 -8.10 13.22 4.61
CA ALA A 129 -9.30 13.11 3.78
C ALA A 129 -10.03 14.47 3.69
N ASP A 130 -10.40 14.88 2.48
CA ASP A 130 -11.21 16.08 2.26
C ASP A 130 -12.71 15.70 2.22
N PRO A 131 -13.55 16.21 3.16
CA PRO A 131 -14.98 15.88 3.22
C PRO A 131 -15.77 16.30 1.98
N THR A 132 -15.21 17.16 1.12
CA THR A 132 -15.79 17.48 -0.18
C THR A 132 -16.00 16.22 -1.03
N TRP A 133 -15.08 15.27 -0.93
CA TRP A 133 -15.02 14.08 -1.79
C TRP A 133 -15.12 12.76 -1.03
N TYR A 134 -14.54 12.71 0.18
CA TYR A 134 -14.29 11.49 0.90
C TYR A 134 -15.09 11.42 2.21
N GLU A 135 -15.45 10.21 2.58
CA GLU A 135 -16.14 9.90 3.82
C GLU A 135 -15.20 10.16 5.01
N LEU A 136 -15.67 10.93 5.99
CA LEU A 136 -15.04 11.05 7.30
C LEU A 136 -15.64 10.02 8.27
N LEU A 137 -15.06 9.89 9.46
CA LEU A 137 -15.51 8.93 10.47
C LEU A 137 -17.01 9.09 10.78
N ASP A 138 -17.78 8.06 10.47
CA ASP A 138 -19.19 7.92 10.85
C ASP A 138 -19.45 6.47 11.26
N HIS A 139 -19.54 6.23 12.56
CA HIS A 139 -19.72 4.91 13.16
C HIS A 139 -21.04 4.21 12.78
N GLU A 140 -22.04 4.95 12.28
CA GLU A 140 -23.28 4.35 11.78
C GLU A 140 -23.12 3.81 10.35
N MET A 141 -22.12 4.30 9.61
CA MET A 141 -21.88 3.94 8.20
C MET A 141 -20.71 2.98 8.01
N TRP A 142 -19.60 3.19 8.72
CA TRP A 142 -18.38 2.39 8.59
C TRP A 142 -17.55 2.44 9.87
N TYR A 143 -16.61 1.50 10.02
CA TYR A 143 -15.88 1.33 11.27
C TYR A 143 -14.66 2.26 11.41
N GLU A 144 -14.22 2.93 10.34
CA GLU A 144 -13.01 3.78 10.31
C GLU A 144 -13.11 4.89 9.25
N GLU A 145 -12.30 5.94 9.39
CA GLU A 145 -12.04 6.93 8.33
C GLU A 145 -10.86 6.46 7.49
N ALA A 146 -11.16 5.97 6.28
CA ALA A 146 -10.16 5.41 5.38
C ALA A 146 -9.41 6.50 4.61
N TRP A 147 -8.12 6.64 4.92
CA TRP A 147 -7.18 7.49 4.20
C TRP A 147 -5.75 6.95 4.40
N ARG A 148 -5.47 5.80 3.76
CA ARG A 148 -4.24 5.03 3.99
C ARG A 148 -3.59 4.48 2.72
N ASP A 149 -2.48 3.77 2.90
CA ASP A 149 -1.76 3.03 1.88
C ASP A 149 -1.32 3.91 0.68
N PRO A 150 -0.58 4.99 0.93
CA PRO A 150 -0.21 5.93 -0.12
C PRO A 150 0.63 5.24 -1.20
N TRP A 151 0.36 5.53 -2.47
CA TRP A 151 1.21 5.18 -3.60
C TRP A 151 1.57 6.43 -4.39
N VAL A 152 2.83 6.83 -4.29
CA VAL A 152 3.34 8.07 -4.88
C VAL A 152 4.14 7.79 -6.13
N PHE A 153 3.89 8.54 -7.20
CA PHE A 153 4.62 8.43 -8.46
C PHE A 153 4.67 9.80 -9.18
N PRO A 154 5.73 10.07 -9.97
CA PRO A 154 5.82 11.33 -10.71
C PRO A 154 4.76 11.40 -11.81
N ASP A 155 4.23 12.59 -12.10
CA ASP A 155 3.39 12.79 -13.28
C ASP A 155 4.25 12.49 -14.54
N PRO A 156 3.80 11.60 -15.44
CA PRO A 156 4.51 11.31 -16.69
C PRO A 156 4.80 12.52 -17.59
N ASP A 157 3.99 13.57 -17.49
CA ASP A 157 4.14 14.82 -18.24
C ASP A 157 5.05 15.84 -17.51
N GLY A 158 5.57 15.49 -16.32
CA GLY A 158 6.50 16.30 -15.54
C GLY A 158 5.86 17.36 -14.64
N ASP A 159 4.53 17.37 -14.50
CA ASP A 159 3.78 18.30 -13.64
C ASP A 159 3.66 17.80 -12.19
N GLY A 160 4.81 17.57 -11.54
CA GLY A 160 4.87 17.17 -10.14
C GLY A 160 4.57 15.67 -9.92
N TRP A 161 3.70 15.39 -8.95
CA TRP A 161 3.52 14.06 -8.35
C TRP A 161 2.06 13.74 -8.09
N HIS A 162 1.73 12.46 -8.22
CA HIS A 162 0.45 11.89 -7.85
C HIS A 162 0.60 11.01 -6.62
N MET A 163 -0.43 10.99 -5.77
CA MET A 163 -0.61 10.02 -4.70
C MET A 163 -1.95 9.34 -4.87
N LEU A 164 -1.96 8.01 -4.98
CA LEU A 164 -3.15 7.21 -4.80
C LEU A 164 -3.28 6.79 -3.34
N VAL A 165 -4.52 6.69 -2.86
CA VAL A 165 -4.83 6.42 -1.45
C VAL A 165 -5.99 5.44 -1.39
N THR A 166 -5.94 4.49 -0.47
CA THR A 166 -7.11 3.73 -0.04
C THR A 166 -8.07 4.66 0.66
N ALA A 167 -9.20 4.92 0.01
CA ALA A 167 -10.20 5.87 0.48
C ALA A 167 -11.61 5.35 0.24
N ARG A 168 -12.58 6.07 0.83
CA ARG A 168 -14.00 5.81 0.65
C ARG A 168 -14.69 7.09 0.17
N GLY A 169 -15.53 6.98 -0.85
CA GLY A 169 -16.34 8.10 -1.32
C GLY A 169 -17.41 8.46 -0.28
N ASN A 170 -17.87 9.71 -0.25
CA ASN A 170 -18.87 10.17 0.71
C ASN A 170 -20.34 9.95 0.28
N GLN A 171 -20.60 9.25 -0.83
CA GLN A 171 -21.93 8.98 -1.38
C GLN A 171 -22.15 7.49 -1.66
N GLY A 172 -23.42 7.05 -1.64
CA GLY A 172 -23.83 5.68 -1.97
C GLY A 172 -23.98 4.75 -0.75
N PRO A 173 -24.19 3.43 -0.95
CA PRO A 173 -24.34 2.45 0.14
C PRO A 173 -23.03 2.22 0.91
N GLY A 174 -23.07 2.25 2.24
CA GLY A 174 -21.86 2.23 3.10
C GLY A 174 -20.91 1.04 2.86
N ASP A 175 -21.42 -0.15 2.58
CA ASP A 175 -20.62 -1.34 2.32
C ASP A 175 -19.92 -1.38 0.94
N ALA A 176 -20.22 -0.42 0.07
CA ALA A 176 -19.74 -0.38 -1.31
C ALA A 176 -18.90 0.87 -1.67
N ARG A 177 -18.62 1.76 -0.71
CA ARG A 177 -18.01 3.10 -0.94
C ARG A 177 -16.52 3.12 -1.25
N GLY A 178 -15.85 1.98 -1.36
CA GLY A 178 -14.43 1.94 -1.68
C GLY A 178 -14.13 2.63 -3.01
N VAL A 179 -13.15 3.53 -3.00
CA VAL A 179 -12.63 4.23 -4.20
C VAL A 179 -11.11 4.37 -4.14
N VAL A 180 -10.50 4.70 -5.28
CA VAL A 180 -9.11 5.16 -5.35
C VAL A 180 -9.09 6.66 -5.04
N GLY A 181 -8.65 7.01 -3.84
CA GLY A 181 -8.38 8.40 -3.44
C GLY A 181 -7.21 8.98 -4.21
N HIS A 182 -7.20 10.31 -4.36
CA HIS A 182 -6.20 11.01 -5.15
C HIS A 182 -5.78 12.33 -4.52
N ALA A 183 -4.47 12.58 -4.51
CA ALA A 183 -3.88 13.87 -4.25
C ALA A 183 -2.75 14.17 -5.26
N THR A 184 -2.45 15.45 -5.46
CA THR A 184 -1.37 15.93 -6.34
C THR A 184 -0.43 16.86 -5.58
N SER A 185 0.87 16.80 -5.84
CA SER A 185 1.86 17.68 -5.23
C SER A 185 2.88 18.19 -6.26
N PRO A 186 3.26 19.47 -6.23
CA PRO A 186 4.35 19.96 -7.08
C PRO A 186 5.75 19.56 -6.55
N ASP A 187 5.88 19.21 -5.27
CA ASP A 187 7.18 19.17 -4.58
C ASP A 187 7.33 18.06 -3.54
N LEU A 188 6.42 17.07 -3.51
CA LEU A 188 6.33 15.97 -2.53
C LEU A 188 5.97 16.38 -1.10
N VAL A 189 5.86 17.68 -0.81
CA VAL A 189 5.61 18.20 0.55
C VAL A 189 4.21 18.82 0.64
N ASN A 190 3.85 19.63 -0.35
CA ASN A 190 2.58 20.34 -0.38
C ASN A 190 1.58 19.56 -1.24
N TRP A 191 0.53 19.01 -0.64
CA TRP A 191 -0.44 18.16 -1.32
C TRP A 191 -1.80 18.84 -1.46
N THR A 192 -2.41 18.71 -2.64
CA THR A 192 -3.80 19.09 -2.90
C THR A 192 -4.64 17.84 -3.10
N VAL A 193 -5.63 17.62 -2.24
CA VAL A 193 -6.60 16.52 -2.40
C VAL A 193 -7.48 16.78 -3.64
N ARG A 194 -7.73 15.73 -4.41
CA ARG A 194 -8.50 15.75 -5.66
C ARG A 194 -9.71 14.81 -5.55
N PRO A 195 -10.69 14.93 -6.46
CA PRO A 195 -11.76 13.94 -6.59
C PRO A 195 -11.20 12.52 -6.78
N PRO A 196 -11.96 11.47 -6.42
CA PRO A 196 -11.51 10.09 -6.58
C PRO A 196 -11.25 9.73 -8.06
N LEU A 197 -10.29 8.83 -8.30
CA LEU A 197 -9.97 8.34 -9.65
C LEU A 197 -10.82 7.14 -10.08
N SER A 198 -11.76 6.70 -9.26
CA SER A 198 -12.67 5.61 -9.56
C SER A 198 -14.06 5.90 -8.98
N ALA A 199 -15.09 5.28 -9.56
CA ALA A 199 -16.40 5.20 -8.95
C ALA A 199 -16.50 4.00 -8.00
N PRO A 200 -17.37 4.03 -6.97
CA PRO A 200 -17.72 2.86 -6.17
C PRO A 200 -18.22 1.69 -7.05
N ALA A 201 -17.78 0.46 -6.75
CA ALA A 201 -18.14 -0.73 -7.54
C ALA A 201 -18.35 -2.01 -6.71
N GLY A 202 -18.89 -1.87 -5.50
CA GLY A 202 -19.18 -3.01 -4.61
C GLY A 202 -17.99 -3.48 -3.78
N PHE A 203 -16.93 -2.66 -3.69
CA PHE A 203 -15.81 -2.87 -2.78
C PHE A 203 -15.98 -1.95 -1.56
N GLY A 204 -15.75 -2.45 -0.35
CA GLY A 204 -15.78 -1.61 0.85
C GLY A 204 -14.57 -0.66 0.91
N HIS A 205 -13.43 -1.10 0.39
CA HIS A 205 -12.18 -0.35 0.30
C HIS A 205 -11.27 -1.01 -0.74
N LEU A 206 -10.35 -0.23 -1.32
CA LEU A 206 -9.35 -0.68 -2.30
C LEU A 206 -7.98 -0.47 -1.67
N GLU A 207 -7.48 -1.48 -0.97
CA GLU A 207 -6.25 -1.44 -0.17
C GLU A 207 -5.00 -1.55 -1.02
N VAL A 208 -3.92 -0.95 -0.53
CA VAL A 208 -2.57 -1.04 -1.11
C VAL A 208 -2.57 -0.75 -2.62
N PRO A 209 -3.23 0.34 -3.09
CA PRO A 209 -3.31 0.64 -4.50
C PRO A 209 -1.91 0.83 -5.06
N GLN A 210 -1.63 0.29 -6.24
CA GLN A 210 -0.38 0.48 -6.96
C GLN A 210 -0.64 0.63 -8.44
N VAL A 211 0.08 1.55 -9.07
CA VAL A 211 0.11 1.67 -10.53
C VAL A 211 1.41 1.10 -11.08
N ALA A 212 1.29 0.30 -12.14
CA ALA A 212 2.41 -0.20 -12.91
C ALA A 212 2.02 -0.34 -14.40
N VAL A 213 3.00 -0.27 -15.29
CA VAL A 213 2.82 -0.59 -16.71
C VAL A 213 3.42 -1.98 -16.97
N VAL A 214 2.56 -2.98 -17.13
CA VAL A 214 2.96 -4.38 -17.34
C VAL A 214 2.63 -4.77 -18.78
N ASP A 215 3.64 -5.22 -19.53
CA ASP A 215 3.52 -5.56 -20.96
C ASP A 215 2.84 -4.45 -21.79
N GLY A 216 3.19 -3.19 -21.49
CA GLY A 216 2.66 -2.00 -22.16
C GLY A 216 1.26 -1.56 -21.69
N GLN A 217 0.61 -2.30 -20.80
CA GLN A 217 -0.71 -1.96 -20.27
C GLN A 217 -0.59 -1.25 -18.91
N PRO A 218 -1.13 -0.03 -18.74
CA PRO A 218 -1.34 0.57 -17.42
C PRO A 218 -2.34 -0.24 -16.60
N LEU A 219 -1.92 -0.65 -15.41
CA LEU A 219 -2.70 -1.41 -14.44
C LEU A 219 -2.75 -0.68 -13.10
N LEU A 220 -3.91 -0.73 -12.46
CA LEU A 220 -4.10 -0.48 -11.04
C LEU A 220 -4.24 -1.83 -10.34
N LEU A 221 -3.27 -2.20 -9.53
CA LEU A 221 -3.34 -3.31 -8.58
C LEU A 221 -3.93 -2.81 -7.25
N PHE A 222 -4.80 -3.60 -6.64
CA PHE A 222 -5.27 -3.37 -5.27
C PHE A 222 -5.70 -4.70 -4.64
N CYS A 223 -5.87 -4.71 -3.32
CA CYS A 223 -6.49 -5.82 -2.61
C CYS A 223 -7.68 -5.37 -1.76
N THR A 224 -8.52 -6.32 -1.35
CA THR A 224 -9.63 -6.06 -0.44
C THR A 224 -10.12 -7.36 0.21
N ASN A 225 -10.65 -7.22 1.41
CA ASN A 225 -11.36 -8.28 2.14
C ASN A 225 -12.80 -7.86 2.48
N ALA A 226 -13.26 -6.68 2.03
CA ALA A 226 -14.61 -6.20 2.26
C ALA A 226 -15.33 -5.97 0.93
N PHE A 227 -16.46 -6.65 0.80
CA PHE A 227 -17.32 -6.62 -0.38
C PHE A 227 -18.74 -6.32 0.03
N ALA A 228 -19.50 -5.69 -0.89
CA ALA A 228 -20.95 -5.66 -0.79
C ALA A 228 -21.49 -7.11 -0.83
N ALA A 229 -22.63 -7.34 -0.17
CA ALA A 229 -23.17 -8.68 0.08
C ALA A 229 -23.45 -9.52 -1.19
N ASP A 230 -23.56 -8.88 -2.36
CA ASP A 230 -23.87 -9.49 -3.65
C ASP A 230 -22.63 -9.89 -4.48
N ARG A 231 -21.41 -9.67 -3.96
CA ARG A 231 -20.15 -9.98 -4.66
C ARG A 231 -19.47 -11.23 -4.10
N GLU A 232 -18.96 -12.09 -4.99
CA GLU A 232 -18.35 -13.38 -4.60
C GLU A 232 -17.11 -13.20 -3.71
N ALA A 233 -17.20 -13.68 -2.48
CA ALA A 233 -16.10 -13.75 -1.53
C ALA A 233 -15.18 -14.93 -1.88
N GLY A 234 -14.03 -14.65 -2.48
CA GLY A 234 -13.03 -15.69 -2.78
C GLY A 234 -11.75 -15.17 -3.41
N GLN A 235 -11.81 -14.01 -4.08
CA GLN A 235 -10.65 -13.34 -4.66
C GLN A 235 -10.35 -12.06 -3.88
N ARG A 236 -9.10 -11.88 -3.47
CA ARG A 236 -8.69 -10.74 -2.63
C ARG A 236 -7.81 -9.73 -3.36
N ILE A 237 -7.23 -10.12 -4.49
CA ILE A 237 -6.31 -9.30 -5.27
C ILE A 237 -6.95 -9.04 -6.63
N TRP A 238 -6.91 -7.79 -7.06
CA TRP A 238 -7.62 -7.31 -8.23
C TRP A 238 -6.75 -6.39 -9.05
N VAL A 239 -6.94 -6.42 -10.37
CA VAL A 239 -6.35 -5.46 -11.30
C VAL A 239 -7.42 -4.78 -12.13
N ALA A 240 -7.38 -3.46 -12.22
CA ALA A 240 -8.14 -2.68 -13.17
C ALA A 240 -7.20 -2.14 -14.26
N THR A 241 -7.69 -2.06 -15.50
CA THR A 241 -6.95 -1.43 -16.60
C THR A 241 -7.28 0.06 -16.68
N GLY A 242 -6.33 0.87 -17.12
CA GLY A 242 -6.51 2.30 -17.31
C GLY A 242 -5.96 2.76 -18.66
N PRO A 243 -6.40 3.92 -19.16
CA PRO A 243 -5.87 4.52 -20.38
C PRO A 243 -4.43 5.03 -20.19
N THR A 244 -4.10 5.46 -18.97
CA THR A 244 -2.77 5.92 -18.55
C THR A 244 -2.54 5.55 -17.09
N VAL A 245 -1.31 5.77 -16.59
CA VAL A 245 -1.00 5.60 -15.16
C VAL A 245 -1.73 6.61 -14.24
N ARG A 246 -2.32 7.68 -14.80
CA ARG A 246 -3.14 8.64 -14.04
C ARG A 246 -4.60 8.21 -13.87
N GLY A 247 -4.99 7.08 -14.47
CA GLY A 247 -6.41 6.70 -14.57
C GLY A 247 -7.16 7.56 -15.61
N PRO A 248 -8.50 7.71 -15.47
CA PRO A 248 -9.34 7.13 -14.42
C PRO A 248 -9.35 5.59 -14.46
N TRP A 249 -9.76 4.98 -13.35
CA TRP A 249 -9.74 3.53 -13.18
C TRP A 249 -11.16 2.96 -13.18
N ASP A 250 -11.46 2.08 -14.15
CA ASP A 250 -12.70 1.32 -14.18
C ASP A 250 -12.59 0.09 -13.25
N VAL A 251 -12.83 0.33 -11.96
CA VAL A 251 -12.78 -0.71 -10.93
C VAL A 251 -13.97 -1.68 -11.02
N ALA A 252 -15.06 -1.32 -11.72
CA ALA A 252 -16.16 -2.24 -11.99
C ALA A 252 -15.73 -3.36 -12.94
N ALA A 253 -14.81 -3.06 -13.87
CA ALA A 253 -14.18 -4.02 -14.77
C ALA A 253 -12.94 -4.73 -14.18
N ALA A 254 -12.65 -4.55 -12.88
CA ALA A 254 -11.48 -5.17 -12.25
C ALA A 254 -11.55 -6.70 -12.31
N ARG A 255 -10.42 -7.32 -12.65
CA ARG A 255 -10.27 -8.78 -12.76
C ARG A 255 -9.46 -9.32 -11.59
N PRO A 256 -9.82 -10.49 -11.05
CA PRO A 256 -9.08 -11.08 -9.95
C PRO A 256 -7.71 -11.59 -10.42
N VAL A 257 -6.73 -11.55 -9.52
CA VAL A 257 -5.41 -12.14 -9.72
C VAL A 257 -5.34 -13.43 -8.91
N ALA A 258 -5.08 -14.55 -9.59
CA ALA A 258 -5.11 -15.89 -8.99
C ALA A 258 -3.89 -16.18 -8.10
N GLN A 259 -3.81 -15.50 -6.95
CA GLN A 259 -2.79 -15.68 -5.91
C GLN A 259 -3.47 -15.75 -4.53
N PRO A 260 -4.31 -16.77 -4.27
CA PRO A 260 -5.21 -16.80 -3.11
C PRO A 260 -4.49 -16.87 -1.75
N HIS A 261 -3.19 -17.22 -1.76
CA HIS A 261 -2.34 -17.28 -0.57
C HIS A 261 -1.70 -15.93 -0.21
N LEU A 262 -1.83 -14.91 -1.09
CA LEU A 262 -1.24 -13.59 -0.91
C LEU A 262 -2.29 -12.55 -0.52
N TYR A 263 -1.85 -11.55 0.24
CA TYR A 263 -2.55 -10.31 0.50
C TYR A 263 -1.60 -9.12 0.37
N ALA A 264 -2.13 -7.90 0.24
CA ALA A 264 -1.36 -6.66 0.11
C ALA A 264 -0.15 -6.74 -0.83
N PRO A 265 -0.29 -7.31 -2.05
CA PRO A 265 0.85 -7.49 -2.92
C PRO A 265 1.32 -6.18 -3.55
N ARG A 266 2.60 -6.13 -3.90
CA ARG A 266 3.18 -5.12 -4.80
C ARG A 266 3.79 -5.79 -6.02
N LEU A 267 3.69 -5.11 -7.16
CA LEU A 267 4.47 -5.34 -8.36
C LEU A 267 5.84 -4.70 -8.19
N VAL A 268 6.89 -5.48 -8.44
CA VAL A 268 8.28 -5.05 -8.39
C VAL A 268 8.93 -5.37 -9.74
N PRO A 269 9.72 -4.45 -10.33
CA PRO A 269 10.52 -4.77 -11.51
C PRO A 269 11.45 -5.96 -11.24
N ASP A 270 11.50 -6.91 -12.16
CA ASP A 270 12.32 -8.12 -12.07
C ASP A 270 12.86 -8.48 -13.46
N GLY A 271 14.11 -8.07 -13.72
CA GLY A 271 14.70 -8.10 -15.07
C GLY A 271 13.93 -7.22 -16.05
N ASP A 272 13.62 -7.77 -17.23
CA ASP A 272 12.79 -7.10 -18.26
C ASP A 272 11.27 -7.22 -17.98
N GLY A 273 10.89 -7.79 -16.84
CA GLY A 273 9.50 -8.07 -16.48
C GLY A 273 9.12 -7.53 -15.11
N TRP A 274 8.05 -8.13 -14.59
CA TRP A 274 7.49 -7.78 -13.29
C TRP A 274 7.29 -9.06 -12.46
N SER A 275 7.50 -8.92 -11.17
CA SER A 275 7.17 -9.94 -10.18
C SER A 275 6.21 -9.38 -9.14
N LEU A 276 5.31 -10.23 -8.65
CA LEU A 276 4.43 -9.94 -7.53
C LEU A 276 5.10 -10.44 -6.24
N ILE A 277 5.17 -9.59 -5.22
CA ILE A 277 5.54 -9.99 -3.86
C ILE A 277 4.40 -9.59 -2.93
N GLY A 278 3.91 -10.54 -2.13
CA GLY A 278 2.80 -10.30 -1.22
C GLY A 278 3.00 -10.93 0.14
N PHE A 279 2.11 -10.56 1.05
CA PHE A 279 2.04 -11.10 2.39
C PHE A 279 1.34 -12.46 2.37
N VAL A 280 2.06 -13.50 2.82
CA VAL A 280 1.51 -14.84 3.06
C VAL A 280 0.81 -14.83 4.41
N GLU A 281 -0.53 -14.76 4.40
CA GLU A 281 -1.30 -14.61 5.64
C GLU A 281 -1.42 -15.91 6.43
N HIS A 282 -1.82 -16.99 5.76
CA HIS A 282 -2.05 -18.28 6.38
C HIS A 282 -1.31 -19.39 5.64
N THR A 283 -0.86 -20.40 6.38
CA THR A 283 -0.39 -21.69 5.85
C THR A 283 -0.97 -22.78 6.73
N ASP A 284 -1.61 -23.78 6.13
CA ASP A 284 -2.26 -24.89 6.83
C ASP A 284 -3.25 -24.43 7.94
N GLY A 285 -3.93 -23.31 7.72
CA GLY A 285 -4.90 -22.73 8.66
C GLY A 285 -4.29 -21.87 9.77
N GLU A 286 -2.97 -21.79 9.87
CA GLU A 286 -2.25 -21.00 10.88
C GLU A 286 -1.76 -19.68 10.29
N PHE A 287 -1.84 -18.60 11.08
CA PHE A 287 -1.32 -17.29 10.67
C PHE A 287 0.22 -17.27 10.68
N VAL A 288 0.85 -17.00 9.54
CA VAL A 288 2.32 -17.07 9.42
C VAL A 288 3.01 -15.72 9.49
N GLY A 289 2.53 -14.67 8.80
CA GLY A 289 3.15 -13.34 8.90
C GLY A 289 4.47 -13.21 8.13
N GLU A 290 4.52 -13.53 6.83
CA GLU A 290 5.76 -13.62 6.04
C GLU A 290 5.61 -13.01 4.63
N LEU A 291 6.68 -12.51 3.99
CA LEU A 291 6.64 -12.07 2.59
C LEU A 291 7.04 -13.19 1.65
N SER A 292 6.24 -13.43 0.62
CA SER A 292 6.50 -14.43 -0.42
C SER A 292 7.83 -14.19 -1.13
N ASP A 293 8.33 -15.22 -1.81
CA ASP A 293 9.28 -14.99 -2.89
C ASP A 293 8.60 -14.24 -4.07
N PRO A 294 9.38 -13.60 -4.94
CA PRO A 294 8.86 -12.99 -6.16
C PRO A 294 8.18 -14.04 -7.04
N VAL A 295 6.93 -13.76 -7.42
CA VAL A 295 6.13 -14.53 -8.38
C VAL A 295 6.15 -13.78 -9.71
N PRO A 296 6.90 -14.23 -10.73
CA PRO A 296 6.93 -13.56 -12.02
C PRO A 296 5.53 -13.50 -12.63
N VAL A 297 5.16 -12.34 -13.19
CA VAL A 297 3.84 -12.10 -13.78
C VAL A 297 3.94 -11.52 -15.19
N ARG A 298 2.84 -11.66 -15.93
CA ARG A 298 2.60 -10.99 -17.21
C ARG A 298 1.15 -10.54 -17.29
N TYR A 299 0.88 -9.56 -18.13
CA TYR A 299 -0.47 -9.16 -18.47
C TYR A 299 -0.93 -9.88 -19.75
N ASP A 300 -2.14 -10.42 -19.70
CA ASP A 300 -2.83 -11.02 -20.84
C ASP A 300 -4.19 -10.34 -21.04
N PRO A 301 -4.48 -9.71 -22.20
CA PRO A 301 -5.74 -9.00 -22.40
C PRO A 301 -7.00 -9.85 -22.21
N SER A 302 -6.90 -11.18 -22.39
CA SER A 302 -8.04 -12.09 -22.27
C SER A 302 -8.37 -12.45 -20.82
N VAL A 303 -7.37 -12.55 -19.94
CA VAL A 303 -7.54 -13.06 -18.56
C VAL A 303 -7.08 -12.10 -17.46
N GLY A 304 -6.28 -11.08 -17.76
CA GLY A 304 -5.75 -10.10 -16.80
C GLY A 304 -4.29 -10.36 -16.42
N LEU A 305 -3.90 -9.99 -15.20
CA LEU A 305 -2.56 -10.24 -14.67
C LEU A 305 -2.45 -11.71 -14.20
N VAL A 306 -1.49 -12.45 -14.73
CA VAL A 306 -1.28 -13.88 -14.45
C VAL A 306 0.17 -14.18 -14.10
N ALA A 307 0.40 -15.20 -13.29
CA ALA A 307 1.76 -15.69 -13.03
C ALA A 307 2.33 -16.34 -14.30
N ARG A 308 3.62 -16.11 -14.56
CA ARG A 308 4.37 -16.83 -15.60
C ARG A 308 4.61 -18.25 -15.13
N SER A 309 4.44 -19.21 -16.03
CA SER A 309 4.84 -20.59 -15.75
C SER A 309 6.37 -20.64 -15.70
N VAL A 310 6.94 -21.42 -14.77
CA VAL A 310 8.40 -21.60 -14.71
C VAL A 310 8.85 -22.30 -16.01
N GLY A 311 9.46 -21.56 -16.94
CA GLY A 311 9.99 -22.09 -18.21
C GLY A 311 9.58 -21.36 -19.49
N GLU A 312 8.82 -20.26 -19.41
CA GLU A 312 8.56 -19.33 -20.54
C GLU A 312 9.64 -18.24 -20.70
#